data_AF-A0A7J4FUV7-F1
#
_entry.id   AF-A0A7J4FUV7-F1
#
_cell.length_a   1.000
_cell.length_b   1.000
_cell.length_c   1.000
_cell.angle_alpha   90.00
_cell.angle_beta   90.00
_cell.angle_gamma   90.00
#
_symmetry.space_group_name_H-M   'P 1'
#
loop_
_entity.id
_entity.type
_entity.pdbx_description
1 polymer ?
#
loop_
_entity_poly.entity_id
_entity_poly.type
_entity_poly.pdbx_seq_one_letter_code
_entity_poly.pdbx_strand_id
1 'polypeptide(L)'
;MSAENQKLKIKLEKKDEKTKDALTRKQEVEEILNQSQKQITTLKNELSTLKEEASKNITFSGTYLLNKKNFEDIVHELSSLRSQSRTLHSIYFNMNARISDFDFGDFIDENCMHLFDQIKSNHGKVLFYDENHCISLAIVPPFRIKRSDWITGDLLDTGPLETMLTCEPVICVVHAHAGSTVVAIIKKDDIR
;
A
#
# COMPACT_ATOMS: atom_id res chain seq x y z
N MET A 1 -59.89 -1.63 58.84
CA MET A 1 -59.92 -1.36 57.38
C MET A 1 -59.26 -0.06 56.93
N SER A 2 -59.01 0.95 57.79
CA SER A 2 -58.43 2.24 57.35
C SER A 2 -56.89 2.22 57.16
N ALA A 3 -56.14 1.64 58.09
CA ALA A 3 -54.66 1.65 58.06
C ALA A 3 -54.03 0.83 56.92
N GLU A 4 -54.72 -0.22 56.47
CA GLU A 4 -54.23 -1.14 55.43
C GLU A 4 -54.33 -0.53 54.03
N ASN A 5 -55.43 0.19 53.76
CA ASN A 5 -55.60 0.98 52.53
C ASN A 5 -54.57 2.11 52.43
N GLN A 6 -54.22 2.74 53.55
CA GLN A 6 -53.23 3.83 53.57
C GLN A 6 -51.81 3.32 53.30
N LYS A 7 -51.45 2.15 53.83
CA LYS A 7 -50.17 1.46 53.51
C LYS A 7 -50.09 1.01 52.05
N LEU A 8 -51.19 0.54 51.47
CA LEU A 8 -51.26 0.13 50.06
C LEU A 8 -51.10 1.34 49.13
N LYS A 9 -51.72 2.48 49.46
CA LYS A 9 -51.60 3.72 48.69
C LYS A 9 -50.16 4.25 48.62
N ILE A 10 -49.46 4.28 49.76
CA ILE A 10 -48.04 4.70 49.83
C ILE A 10 -47.13 3.75 49.04
N LYS A 11 -47.42 2.44 49.04
CA LYS A 11 -46.66 1.46 48.24
C LYS A 11 -46.89 1.64 46.75
N LEU A 12 -48.10 2.01 46.35
CA LEU A 12 -48.46 2.29 44.95
C LEU A 12 -47.75 3.57 44.46
N GLU A 13 -47.83 4.65 45.24
CA GLU A 13 -47.14 5.92 44.95
C GLU A 13 -45.62 5.72 44.80
N LYS A 14 -45.00 4.94 45.71
CA LYS A 14 -43.57 4.59 45.60
C LYS A 14 -43.22 3.72 44.39
N LYS A 15 -44.16 2.89 43.91
CA LYS A 15 -43.95 2.12 42.68
C LYS A 15 -44.07 3.02 41.46
N ASP A 16 -45.06 3.89 41.41
CA ASP A 16 -45.27 4.82 40.30
C ASP A 16 -44.08 5.77 40.14
N GLU A 17 -43.53 6.27 41.26
CA GLU A 17 -42.36 7.14 41.26
C GLU A 17 -41.10 6.42 40.75
N LYS A 18 -40.85 5.18 41.20
CA LYS A 18 -39.77 4.33 40.66
C LYS A 18 -39.92 4.03 39.16
N THR A 19 -41.16 3.89 38.70
CA THR A 19 -41.44 3.58 37.29
C THR A 19 -41.19 4.82 36.41
N LYS A 20 -41.54 6.00 36.91
CA LYS A 20 -41.20 7.29 36.27
C LYS A 20 -39.69 7.51 36.22
N ASP A 21 -38.98 7.32 37.32
CA ASP A 21 -37.52 7.47 37.37
C ASP A 21 -36.81 6.51 36.41
N ALA A 22 -37.27 5.26 36.32
CA ALA A 22 -36.72 4.27 35.39
C ALA A 22 -36.97 4.66 33.93
N LEU A 23 -38.14 5.24 33.63
CA LEU A 23 -38.48 5.72 32.29
C LEU A 23 -37.59 6.91 31.89
N THR A 24 -37.41 7.88 32.79
CA THR A 24 -36.54 9.05 32.56
C THR A 24 -35.10 8.63 32.34
N ARG A 25 -34.54 7.75 33.18
CA ARG A 25 -33.18 7.22 32.97
C ARG A 25 -33.03 6.46 31.66
N LYS A 26 -34.06 5.71 31.26
CA LYS A 26 -34.04 5.01 29.97
C LYS A 26 -33.98 6.01 28.80
N GLN A 27 -34.78 7.07 28.86
CA GLN A 27 -34.78 8.12 27.84
C GLN A 27 -33.42 8.85 27.78
N GLU A 28 -32.85 9.20 28.93
CA GLU A 28 -31.51 9.82 29.01
C GLU A 28 -30.43 8.92 28.41
N VAL A 29 -30.44 7.61 28.72
CA VAL A 29 -29.47 6.66 28.17
C VAL A 29 -29.66 6.47 26.66
N GLU A 30 -30.90 6.41 26.16
CA GLU A 30 -31.18 6.31 24.73
C GLU A 30 -30.73 7.58 23.97
N GLU A 31 -30.87 8.75 24.58
CA GLU A 31 -30.43 10.02 24.00
C GLU A 31 -28.89 10.11 23.92
N ILE A 32 -28.20 9.76 25.00
CA ILE A 32 -26.74 9.68 25.04
C ILE A 32 -26.23 8.68 24.00
N LEU A 33 -26.84 7.48 23.94
CA LEU A 33 -26.44 6.45 22.99
C LEU A 33 -26.60 6.92 21.54
N ASN A 34 -27.73 7.54 21.21
CA ASN A 34 -27.95 8.10 19.88
C ASN A 34 -26.96 9.21 19.54
N GLN A 35 -26.60 10.05 20.51
CA GLN A 35 -25.61 11.11 20.31
C GLN A 35 -24.21 10.52 20.05
N SER A 36 -23.78 9.53 20.83
CA SER A 36 -22.51 8.82 20.62
C SER A 36 -22.48 8.08 19.29
N GLN A 37 -23.57 7.41 18.90
CA GLN A 37 -23.68 6.73 17.60
C GLN A 37 -23.52 7.71 16.44
N LYS A 38 -24.16 8.89 16.54
CA LYS A 38 -24.00 9.96 15.55
C LYS A 38 -22.56 10.45 15.48
N GLN A 39 -21.92 10.72 16.63
CA GLN A 39 -20.52 11.14 16.68
C GLN A 39 -19.58 10.11 16.05
N ILE A 40 -19.74 8.83 16.37
CA ILE A 40 -18.93 7.74 15.77
C ILE A 40 -19.13 7.70 14.25
N THR A 41 -20.37 7.82 13.79
CA THR A 41 -20.67 7.79 12.35
C THR A 41 -20.05 8.99 11.63
N THR A 42 -20.14 10.18 12.22
CA THR A 42 -19.52 11.39 11.70
C THR A 42 -18.00 11.25 11.64
N LEU A 43 -17.35 10.86 12.74
CA LEU A 43 -15.90 10.67 12.80
C LEU A 43 -15.42 9.60 11.82
N LYS A 44 -16.18 8.51 11.64
CA LYS A 44 -15.86 7.46 10.66
C LYS A 44 -15.93 8.00 9.22
N ASN A 45 -16.92 8.83 8.92
CA ASN A 45 -17.04 9.47 7.60
C ASN A 45 -15.91 10.47 7.38
N GLU A 46 -15.60 11.31 8.38
CA GLU A 46 -14.47 12.26 8.33
C GLU A 46 -13.13 11.55 8.14
N LEU A 47 -12.89 10.42 8.83
CA LEU A 47 -11.71 9.59 8.61
C LEU A 47 -11.67 8.97 7.21
N SER A 48 -12.81 8.53 6.68
CA SER A 48 -12.90 8.02 5.32
C SER A 48 -12.56 9.09 4.29
N THR A 49 -13.11 10.31 4.45
CA THR A 49 -12.81 11.44 3.58
C THR A 49 -11.36 11.88 3.70
N LEU A 50 -10.81 11.96 4.91
CA LEU A 50 -9.40 12.28 5.14
C LEU A 50 -8.47 11.21 4.53
N LYS A 51 -8.82 9.93 4.60
CA LYS A 51 -8.06 8.85 3.97
C LYS A 51 -8.14 8.91 2.44
N GLU A 52 -9.30 9.25 1.88
CA GLU A 52 -9.46 9.49 0.45
C GLU A 52 -8.71 10.74 -0.03
N GLU A 53 -8.71 11.82 0.75
CA GLU A 53 -7.97 13.05 0.46
C GLU A 53 -6.46 12.87 0.62
N ALA A 54 -6.02 12.14 1.65
CA ALA A 54 -4.62 11.77 1.83
C ALA A 54 -4.16 10.85 0.70
N SER A 55 -4.95 9.86 0.27
CA SER A 55 -4.58 9.02 -0.88
C SER A 55 -4.54 9.78 -2.21
N LYS A 56 -5.28 10.89 -2.34
CA LYS A 56 -5.16 11.83 -3.48
C LYS A 56 -3.94 12.73 -3.39
N ASN A 57 -3.43 13.02 -2.18
CA ASN A 57 -2.32 13.94 -1.95
C ASN A 57 -0.96 13.26 -1.74
N ILE A 58 -0.91 11.97 -1.42
CA ILE A 58 0.34 11.20 -1.32
C ILE A 58 0.74 10.77 -2.73
N THR A 59 1.45 11.65 -3.41
CA THR A 59 1.99 11.43 -4.74
C THR A 59 3.42 10.92 -4.61
N PHE A 60 3.76 9.83 -5.32
CA PHE A 60 5.15 9.63 -5.72
C PHE A 60 5.61 10.94 -6.36
N SER A 61 6.78 11.45 -5.97
CA SER A 61 7.40 12.61 -6.62
C SER A 61 7.66 12.25 -8.09
N GLY A 62 6.66 12.47 -8.95
CA GLY A 62 6.64 12.20 -10.38
C GLY A 62 6.81 10.73 -10.80
N THR A 63 5.88 10.22 -11.62
CA THR A 63 6.19 9.05 -12.46
C THR A 63 7.00 9.52 -13.67
N TYR A 64 8.28 9.17 -13.73
CA TYR A 64 9.15 9.53 -14.85
C TYR A 64 9.40 8.33 -15.76
N LEU A 65 9.14 8.50 -17.06
CA LEU A 65 9.60 7.52 -18.04
C LEU A 65 11.09 7.74 -18.28
N LEU A 66 11.90 6.78 -17.88
CA LEU A 66 13.34 6.84 -18.08
C LEU A 66 13.72 6.27 -19.45
N ASN A 67 14.54 7.01 -20.18
CA ASN A 67 15.25 6.44 -21.32
C ASN A 67 16.41 5.54 -20.81
N LYS A 68 17.00 4.73 -21.70
CA LYS A 68 18.07 3.80 -21.32
C LYS A 68 19.22 4.48 -20.57
N LYS A 69 19.71 5.62 -21.05
CA LYS A 69 20.83 6.35 -20.45
C LYS A 69 20.50 6.82 -19.03
N ASN A 70 19.35 7.46 -18.84
CA ASN A 70 18.93 7.93 -17.53
C ASN A 70 18.74 6.76 -16.55
N PHE A 71 18.28 5.61 -17.05
CA PHE A 71 18.16 4.41 -16.24
C PHE A 71 19.53 3.82 -15.86
N GLU A 72 20.51 3.81 -16.77
CA GLU A 72 21.90 3.47 -16.47
C GLU A 72 22.51 4.39 -15.41
N ASP A 73 22.31 5.71 -15.56
CA ASP A 73 22.82 6.71 -14.62
C ASP A 73 22.22 6.52 -13.21
N ILE A 74 20.91 6.27 -13.12
CA ILE A 74 20.23 6.00 -11.84
C ILE A 74 20.71 4.70 -11.21
N VAL A 75 20.83 3.62 -11.98
CA VAL A 75 21.32 2.33 -11.45
C VAL A 75 22.75 2.47 -10.95
N HIS A 76 23.59 3.24 -11.65
CA HIS A 76 24.96 3.53 -11.23
C HIS A 76 25.01 4.38 -9.95
N GLU A 77 24.14 5.39 -9.82
CA GLU A 77 24.06 6.19 -8.61
C GLU A 77 23.61 5.33 -7.42
N LEU A 78 22.57 4.51 -7.60
CA LEU A 78 22.06 3.60 -6.57
C LEU A 78 23.12 2.58 -6.12
N SER A 79 23.92 2.03 -7.03
CA SER A 79 24.96 1.06 -6.69
C SER A 79 26.13 1.68 -5.92
N SER A 80 26.29 3.01 -5.99
CA SER A 80 27.28 3.76 -5.22
C SER A 80 26.84 4.07 -3.79
N LEU A 81 25.54 3.96 -3.49
CA LEU A 81 24.99 4.29 -2.19
C LEU A 81 25.39 3.24 -1.15
N ARG A 82 25.94 3.72 -0.04
CA ARG A 82 26.39 2.88 1.07
C ARG A 82 25.83 3.39 2.39
N SER A 83 25.15 2.53 3.13
CA SER A 83 24.74 2.79 4.51
C SER A 83 25.78 2.27 5.49
N GLN A 84 26.09 3.08 6.50
CA GLN A 84 26.98 2.67 7.60
C GLN A 84 26.28 1.70 8.57
N SER A 85 24.95 1.71 8.59
CA SER A 85 24.11 1.00 9.56
C SER A 85 23.36 -0.22 8.98
N ARG A 86 23.63 -0.61 7.72
CA ARG A 86 22.96 -1.72 7.03
C ARG A 86 21.43 -1.58 6.96
N THR A 87 20.98 -0.35 6.74
CA THR A 87 19.56 0.04 6.71
C THR A 87 18.97 0.07 5.29
N LEU A 88 19.72 -0.42 4.29
CA LEU A 88 19.29 -0.39 2.90
C LEU A 88 18.58 -1.68 2.52
N HIS A 89 17.37 -1.54 2.01
CA HIS A 89 16.53 -2.63 1.53
C HIS A 89 16.38 -2.56 0.01
N SER A 90 16.55 -3.71 -0.63
CA SER A 90 16.31 -3.95 -2.05
C SER A 90 15.23 -5.01 -2.18
N ILE A 91 14.07 -4.61 -2.66
CA ILE A 91 12.87 -5.45 -2.67
C ILE A 91 12.42 -5.63 -4.11
N TYR A 92 12.44 -6.87 -4.56
CA TYR A 92 12.10 -7.27 -5.92
C TYR A 92 10.77 -8.01 -5.93
N PHE A 93 9.81 -7.53 -6.72
CA PHE A 93 8.51 -8.18 -6.90
C PHE A 93 8.39 -8.64 -8.34
N ASN A 94 8.21 -9.95 -8.55
CA ASN A 94 7.74 -10.46 -9.83
C ASN A 94 6.26 -10.08 -10.06
N MET A 95 5.72 -10.42 -11.23
CA MET A 95 4.34 -10.07 -11.62
C MET A 95 3.24 -10.67 -10.73
N ASN A 96 3.56 -11.74 -9.98
CA ASN A 96 2.61 -12.48 -9.16
C ASN A 96 2.79 -12.22 -7.66
N ALA A 97 3.83 -11.46 -7.30
CA ALA A 97 4.19 -11.18 -5.93
C ALA A 97 3.16 -10.29 -5.25
N ARG A 98 2.85 -10.60 -4.00
CA ARG A 98 2.02 -9.78 -3.13
C ARG A 98 2.86 -9.30 -1.95
N ILE A 99 2.46 -8.16 -1.38
CA ILE A 99 3.10 -7.65 -0.17
C ILE A 99 3.02 -8.67 0.96
N SER A 100 1.91 -9.40 1.06
CA SER A 100 1.70 -10.47 2.04
C SER A 100 2.68 -11.65 1.93
N ASP A 101 3.42 -11.76 0.83
CA ASP A 101 4.39 -12.85 0.64
C ASP A 101 5.69 -12.60 1.42
N PHE A 102 5.85 -11.37 1.95
CA PHE A 102 7.02 -10.93 2.69
C PHE A 102 6.60 -10.38 4.06
N ASP A 103 7.45 -10.62 5.06
CA ASP A 103 7.27 -10.06 6.40
C ASP A 103 8.26 -8.90 6.60
N PHE A 104 7.83 -7.69 6.22
CA PHE A 104 8.65 -6.48 6.29
C PHE A 104 8.73 -5.88 7.70
N GLY A 105 8.01 -6.43 8.69
CA GLY A 105 7.94 -5.87 10.05
C GLY A 105 7.65 -4.37 10.07
N ASP A 106 8.37 -3.65 10.93
CA ASP A 106 8.31 -2.19 11.05
C ASP A 106 9.44 -1.48 10.27
N PHE A 107 10.19 -2.20 9.42
CA PHE A 107 11.34 -1.64 8.71
C PHE A 107 10.94 -0.71 7.58
N ILE A 108 9.74 -0.89 7.02
CA ILE A 108 9.24 -0.11 5.89
C ILE A 108 7.93 0.56 6.28
N ASP A 109 7.87 1.86 6.07
CA ASP A 109 6.64 2.64 6.28
C ASP A 109 5.44 2.05 5.53
N GLU A 110 4.33 1.87 6.25
CA GLU A 110 3.10 1.27 5.73
C GLU A 110 2.54 2.09 4.56
N ASN A 111 2.68 3.43 4.59
CA ASN A 111 2.24 4.26 3.48
C ASN A 111 3.10 4.02 2.22
N CYS A 112 4.42 3.93 2.37
CA CYS A 112 5.33 3.57 1.28
C CYS A 112 4.95 2.24 0.64
N MET A 113 4.69 1.21 1.45
CA MET A 113 4.26 -0.11 0.95
C MET A 113 2.90 -0.07 0.26
N HIS A 114 1.93 0.67 0.81
CA HIS A 114 0.63 0.85 0.19
C HIS A 114 0.73 1.53 -1.18
N LEU A 115 1.56 2.57 -1.31
CA LEU A 115 1.83 3.22 -2.60
C LEU A 115 2.53 2.29 -3.57
N PHE A 116 3.53 1.55 -3.10
CA PHE A 116 4.25 0.57 -3.90
C PHE A 116 3.30 -0.51 -4.43
N ASP A 117 2.31 -0.96 -3.64
CA ASP A 117 1.34 -1.96 -4.07
C ASP A 117 0.51 -1.50 -5.28
N GLN A 118 0.13 -0.23 -5.29
CA GLN A 118 -0.71 0.36 -6.34
C GLN A 118 -0.02 0.44 -7.70
N ILE A 119 1.31 0.33 -7.75
CA ILE A 119 2.07 0.29 -9.00
C ILE A 119 1.72 -0.98 -9.76
N LYS A 120 0.98 -0.81 -10.86
CA LYS A 120 0.66 -1.87 -11.82
C LYS A 120 1.83 -2.04 -12.79
N SER A 121 2.35 -3.25 -12.88
CA SER A 121 3.44 -3.57 -13.80
C SER A 121 3.31 -4.97 -14.39
N ASN A 122 3.54 -5.06 -15.70
CA ASN A 122 3.62 -6.33 -16.43
C ASN A 122 5.04 -6.92 -16.43
N HIS A 123 6.01 -6.22 -15.81
CA HIS A 123 7.41 -6.63 -15.72
C HIS A 123 7.86 -6.91 -14.28
N GLY A 124 6.98 -6.69 -13.30
CA GLY A 124 7.35 -6.62 -11.89
C GLY A 124 7.77 -5.21 -11.48
N LYS A 125 8.14 -5.04 -10.22
CA LYS A 125 8.50 -3.75 -9.64
C LYS A 125 9.59 -3.93 -8.59
N VAL A 126 10.41 -2.90 -8.40
CA VAL A 126 11.51 -2.87 -7.43
C VAL A 126 11.29 -1.70 -6.50
N LEU A 127 11.53 -1.91 -5.20
CA LEU A 127 11.57 -0.84 -4.20
C LEU A 127 12.97 -0.83 -3.58
N PHE A 128 13.64 0.31 -3.67
CA PHE A 128 14.83 0.63 -2.89
C PHE A 128 14.41 1.55 -1.75
N TYR A 129 14.72 1.14 -0.52
CA TYR A 129 14.27 1.82 0.68
C TYR A 129 15.39 1.91 1.72
N ASP A 130 15.47 3.02 2.44
CA ASP A 130 16.34 3.18 3.60
C ASP A 130 15.49 3.40 4.86
N GLU A 131 15.79 2.69 5.94
CA GLU A 131 15.08 2.83 7.23
C GLU A 131 15.17 4.26 7.78
N ASN A 132 16.22 5.02 7.46
CA ASN A 132 16.34 6.43 7.85
C ASN A 132 15.56 7.38 6.91
N HIS A 133 14.73 6.83 6.02
CA HIS A 133 13.92 7.56 5.04
C HIS A 133 14.72 8.46 4.09
N CYS A 134 16.02 8.23 3.93
CA CYS A 134 16.83 8.99 2.97
C CYS A 134 16.56 8.57 1.52
N ILE A 135 16.11 7.33 1.31
CA ILE A 135 15.83 6.75 0.00
C ILE A 135 14.48 6.04 0.06
N SER A 136 13.60 6.36 -0.90
CA SER A 136 12.37 5.63 -1.17
C SER A 136 12.09 5.74 -2.66
N LEU A 137 12.56 4.76 -3.42
CA LEU A 137 12.52 4.77 -4.88
C LEU A 137 11.88 3.48 -5.41
N ALA A 138 10.75 3.63 -6.11
CA ALA A 138 10.12 2.54 -6.81
C ALA A 138 10.45 2.59 -8.31
N ILE A 139 10.86 1.45 -8.87
CA ILE A 139 11.24 1.32 -10.27
C ILE A 139 10.39 0.22 -10.92
N VAL A 140 9.83 0.52 -12.09
CA VAL A 140 9.27 -0.48 -13.01
C VAL A 140 10.30 -0.77 -14.09
N PRO A 141 10.96 -1.95 -14.07
CA PRO A 141 12.05 -2.24 -14.99
C PRO A 141 11.57 -2.49 -16.43
N PRO A 142 12.46 -2.33 -17.42
CA PRO A 142 12.15 -2.60 -18.82
C PRO A 142 11.99 -4.09 -19.13
N PHE A 143 12.51 -5.00 -18.29
CA PHE A 143 12.41 -6.45 -18.44
C PHE A 143 11.78 -7.12 -17.22
N ARG A 144 11.23 -8.32 -17.44
CA ARG A 144 10.55 -9.09 -16.40
C ARG A 144 11.49 -9.52 -15.26
N ILE A 145 11.12 -9.19 -14.04
CA ILE A 145 11.69 -9.75 -12.81
C ILE A 145 11.25 -11.21 -12.70
N LYS A 146 12.24 -12.12 -12.66
CA LYS A 146 12.00 -13.58 -12.65
C LYS A 146 11.58 -14.10 -11.29
N ARG A 147 12.15 -13.54 -10.22
CA ARG A 147 11.96 -13.99 -8.84
C ARG A 147 11.73 -12.79 -7.95
N SER A 148 10.83 -12.95 -7.00
CA SER A 148 10.65 -11.98 -5.94
C SER A 148 11.67 -12.27 -4.85
N ASP A 149 12.29 -11.23 -4.30
CA ASP A 149 13.30 -11.37 -3.27
C ASP A 149 13.38 -10.10 -2.41
N TRP A 150 13.90 -10.23 -1.21
CA TRP A 150 14.13 -9.11 -0.30
C TRP A 150 15.51 -9.23 0.34
N ILE A 151 16.34 -8.24 0.07
CA ILE A 151 17.74 -8.19 0.49
C ILE A 151 17.94 -6.94 1.33
N THR A 152 18.54 -7.10 2.50
CA THR A 152 18.95 -6.00 3.37
C THR A 152 20.47 -5.99 3.49
N GLY A 153 21.10 -4.82 3.38
CA GLY A 153 22.55 -4.71 3.37
C GLY A 153 23.10 -3.31 3.60
N ASP A 154 24.42 -3.18 3.54
CA ASP A 154 25.13 -1.89 3.50
C ASP A 154 25.12 -1.24 2.12
N LEU A 155 24.76 -2.00 1.08
CA LEU A 155 24.65 -1.58 -0.32
C LEU A 155 23.27 -1.99 -0.85
N LEU A 156 22.74 -1.24 -1.82
CA LEU A 156 21.57 -1.67 -2.58
C LEU A 156 21.99 -2.77 -3.56
N ASP A 157 21.21 -3.85 -3.62
CA ASP A 157 21.39 -4.89 -4.64
C ASP A 157 20.85 -4.36 -5.97
N THR A 158 21.72 -3.83 -6.82
CA THR A 158 21.40 -3.36 -8.18
C THR A 158 21.68 -4.39 -9.27
N GLY A 159 22.29 -5.53 -8.92
CA GLY A 159 22.76 -6.53 -9.89
C GLY A 159 21.69 -7.03 -10.88
N PRO A 160 20.44 -7.28 -10.43
CA PRO A 160 19.34 -7.61 -11.34
C PRO A 160 19.06 -6.53 -12.39
N LEU A 161 19.13 -5.25 -12.02
CA LEU A 161 18.90 -4.12 -12.92
C LEU A 161 20.09 -3.89 -13.87
N GLU A 162 21.32 -4.05 -13.38
CA GLU A 162 22.53 -3.99 -14.21
C GLU A 162 22.53 -5.09 -15.28
N THR A 163 22.13 -6.30 -14.91
CA THR A 163 21.98 -7.42 -15.85
C THR A 163 20.96 -7.08 -16.94
N MET A 164 19.88 -6.38 -16.59
CA MET A 164 18.87 -5.92 -17.56
C MET A 164 19.42 -4.87 -18.53
N LEU A 165 20.31 -3.98 -18.07
CA LEU A 165 20.92 -2.93 -18.90
C LEU A 165 21.92 -3.47 -19.92
N THR A 166 22.63 -4.54 -19.56
CA THR A 166 23.54 -5.28 -20.45
C THR A 166 22.82 -6.19 -21.44
N CYS A 167 21.52 -6.43 -21.25
CA CYS A 167 20.75 -7.30 -22.12
C CYS A 167 20.60 -6.69 -23.52
N GLU A 168 21.09 -7.40 -24.55
CA GLU A 168 20.89 -7.03 -25.94
C GLU A 168 19.55 -7.59 -26.44
N PRO A 169 18.56 -6.74 -26.77
CA PRO A 169 17.26 -7.23 -27.17
C PRO A 169 17.38 -7.98 -28.49
N VAL A 170 16.88 -9.22 -28.50
CA VAL A 170 16.69 -10.01 -29.72
C VAL A 170 15.22 -9.93 -30.10
N ILE A 171 14.93 -9.29 -31.24
CA ILE A 171 13.55 -9.10 -31.71
C ILE A 171 13.24 -10.22 -32.71
N CYS A 172 12.27 -11.06 -32.39
CA CYS A 172 11.71 -12.02 -33.33
C CYS A 172 10.45 -11.43 -33.97
N VAL A 173 10.50 -11.17 -35.28
CA VAL A 173 9.37 -10.72 -36.07
C VAL A 173 8.79 -11.91 -36.82
N VAL A 174 7.52 -12.22 -36.55
CA VAL A 174 6.78 -13.25 -37.28
C VAL A 174 5.80 -12.55 -38.21
N HIS A 175 6.02 -12.69 -39.51
CA HIS A 175 5.11 -12.21 -40.54
C HIS A 175 4.43 -13.42 -41.18
N ALA A 176 3.13 -13.61 -40.88
CA ALA A 176 2.33 -14.68 -41.43
C ALA A 176 1.31 -14.11 -42.43
N HIS A 177 1.38 -14.57 -43.68
CA HIS A 177 0.39 -14.31 -44.72
C HIS A 177 -0.19 -15.65 -45.21
N ALA A 178 -1.39 -15.66 -45.79
CA ALA A 178 -2.02 -16.86 -46.30
C ALA A 178 -1.08 -17.59 -47.28
N GLY A 179 -0.55 -18.76 -46.86
CA GLY A 179 0.38 -19.60 -47.62
C GLY A 179 1.87 -19.43 -47.31
N SER A 180 2.29 -18.44 -46.51
CA SER A 180 3.71 -18.28 -46.14
C SER A 180 3.90 -17.67 -44.75
N THR A 181 4.87 -18.20 -44.00
CA THR A 181 5.33 -17.64 -42.72
C THR A 181 6.80 -17.29 -42.85
N VAL A 182 7.15 -16.05 -42.52
CA VAL A 182 8.54 -15.59 -42.43
C VAL A 182 8.83 -15.28 -40.97
N VAL A 183 9.92 -15.87 -40.47
CA VAL A 183 10.46 -15.60 -39.15
C VAL A 183 11.78 -14.87 -39.34
N ALA A 184 11.86 -13.63 -38.85
CA ALA A 184 13.09 -12.85 -38.83
C ALA A 184 13.55 -12.66 -37.38
N ILE A 185 14.84 -12.87 -37.13
CA ILE A 185 15.46 -12.58 -35.84
C ILE A 185 16.41 -11.41 -36.09
N ILE A 186 16.14 -10.29 -35.44
CA ILE A 186 16.94 -9.07 -35.53
C ILE A 186 17.69 -8.93 -34.21
N LYS A 187 19.02 -8.90 -34.29
CA LYS A 187 19.87 -8.51 -33.16
C LYS A 187 20.26 -7.04 -33.31
N LYS A 188 20.63 -6.41 -32.20
CA LYS A 188 21.05 -5.00 -32.19
C LYS A 188 22.19 -4.71 -33.20
N ASP A 189 23.08 -5.67 -33.43
CA ASP A 189 24.18 -5.54 -34.41
C ASP A 189 23.73 -5.48 -35.88
N ASP A 190 22.48 -5.90 -36.17
CA ASP A 190 21.94 -5.95 -37.51
C ASP A 190 21.22 -4.64 -37.93
N ILE A 191 21.03 -3.71 -37.00
CA ILE A 191 20.36 -2.43 -37.24
C ILE A 191 21.43 -1.34 -37.36
N ARG A 192 21.76 -0.97 -38.61
CA ARG A 192 22.61 0.19 -38.93
C ARG A 192 21.80 1.49 -38.98
#